data_AF-A0A9X9A0P5-F1
#
_entry.id   AF-A0A9X9A0P5-F1
#
_cell.length_a   1.000
_cell.length_b   1.000
_cell.length_c   1.000
_cell.angle_alpha   90.00
_cell.angle_beta   90.00
_cell.angle_gamma   90.00
#
_symmetry.space_group_name_H-M   'P 1'
#
loop_
_entity.id
_entity.type
_entity.pdbx_description
1 polymer ?
#
loop_
_entity_poly.entity_id
_entity_poly.type
_entity_poly.pdbx_seq_one_letter_code
_entity_poly.pdbx_strand_id
1 'polypeptide(L)'
;MARWDLNRLYSNEDILFPILELKEQYFVTKDVEILSKLIQAIEKAEYYLYCRSVEESVPSDLTKLTVKVKELKSELQQVIKHNEVETSDNTKLIKDEL
;
A
#
# COMPACT_ATOMS: atom_id res chain seq x y z
N MET A 1 -1.38 29.48 12.29
CA MET A 1 -1.10 28.32 11.41
C MET A 1 -2.25 27.33 11.58
N ALA A 2 -2.90 26.92 10.50
CA ALA A 2 -3.92 25.87 10.56
C ALA A 2 -3.19 24.53 10.76
N ARG A 3 -3.31 23.95 11.96
CA ARG A 3 -2.84 22.59 12.26
C ARG A 3 -3.80 21.63 11.58
N TRP A 4 -3.30 20.72 10.75
CA TRP A 4 -4.16 19.80 10.03
C TRP A 4 -4.73 18.80 11.05
N ASP A 5 -6.04 18.53 11.01
CA ASP A 5 -6.69 17.62 11.97
C ASP A 5 -6.38 16.15 11.61
N LEU A 6 -5.11 15.77 11.80
CA LEU A 6 -4.58 14.45 11.46
C LEU A 6 -5.16 13.34 12.35
N ASN A 7 -5.68 13.70 13.53
CA ASN A 7 -6.39 12.80 14.45
C ASN A 7 -7.66 12.20 13.82
N ARG A 8 -8.25 12.88 12.83
CA ARG A 8 -9.41 12.39 12.07
C ARG A 8 -9.02 11.38 10.99
N LEU A 9 -7.76 11.37 10.53
CA LEU A 9 -7.28 10.42 9.53
C LEU A 9 -6.87 9.09 10.14
N TYR A 10 -6.17 9.15 11.27
CA TYR A 10 -5.77 8.00 12.09
C TYR A 10 -5.91 8.36 13.56
N SER A 11 -6.64 7.54 14.33
CA SER A 11 -6.63 7.63 15.80
C SER A 11 -5.30 7.07 16.31
N ASN A 12 -4.29 7.94 16.37
CA ASN A 12 -3.01 7.93 17.10
C ASN A 12 -2.15 6.67 17.30
N GLU A 13 -2.55 5.42 17.02
CA GLU A 13 -1.73 4.29 17.50
C GLU A 13 -1.31 3.24 16.47
N ASP A 14 -2.05 2.93 15.40
CA ASP A 14 -1.52 1.99 14.41
C ASP A 14 -2.00 2.20 12.97
N ILE A 15 -1.11 2.74 12.14
CA ILE A 15 -1.31 2.97 10.71
C ILE A 15 -1.03 1.69 9.90
N LEU A 16 -0.17 0.81 10.43
CA LEU A 16 0.35 -0.35 9.70
C LEU A 16 -0.55 -1.57 9.84
N PHE A 17 -1.15 -1.78 11.01
CA PHE A 17 -2.05 -2.89 11.30
C PHE A 17 -3.14 -3.09 10.24
N PRO A 18 -3.95 -2.08 9.87
CA PRO A 18 -4.97 -2.25 8.83
C PRO A 18 -4.38 -2.58 7.45
N ILE A 19 -3.17 -2.10 7.15
CA ILE A 19 -2.49 -2.40 5.87
C ILE A 19 -2.00 -3.85 5.86
N LEU A 20 -1.42 -4.33 6.97
CA LEU A 20 -0.93 -5.70 7.10
C LEU A 20 -2.07 -6.72 7.05
N GLU A 21 -3.19 -6.41 7.72
CA GLU A 21 -4.39 -7.25 7.68
C GLU A 21 -4.96 -7.37 6.26
N LEU A 22 -5.08 -6.24 5.55
CA LEU A 22 -5.53 -6.22 4.14
C LEU A 22 -4.55 -6.96 3.22
N LYS A 23 -3.24 -6.85 3.47
CA LYS A 23 -2.20 -7.60 2.74
C LYS A 23 -2.44 -9.10 2.90
N GLU A 24 -2.55 -9.59 4.12
CA GLU A 24 -2.79 -11.02 4.38
C GLU A 24 -4.07 -11.51 3.69
N GLN A 25 -5.17 -10.77 3.83
CA GLN A 25 -6.44 -11.10 3.17
C GLN A 25 -6.30 -11.14 1.65
N TYR A 26 -5.60 -10.20 1.03
CA TYR A 26 -5.37 -10.21 -0.42
C TYR A 26 -4.52 -11.39 -0.86
N PHE A 27 -3.49 -11.77 -0.09
CA PHE A 27 -2.65 -12.92 -0.43
C PHE A 27 -3.41 -14.24 -0.37
N VAL A 28 -4.40 -14.36 0.53
CA VAL A 28 -5.27 -15.54 0.66
C VAL A 28 -6.36 -15.57 -0.41
N THR A 29 -7.06 -14.45 -0.62
CA THR A 29 -8.26 -14.40 -1.47
C THR A 29 -7.96 -14.06 -2.93
N LYS A 30 -6.87 -13.31 -3.19
CA LYS A 30 -6.56 -12.65 -4.47
C LYS A 30 -7.71 -11.76 -4.98
N ASP A 31 -8.54 -11.27 -4.07
CA ASP A 31 -9.74 -10.48 -4.39
C ASP A 31 -9.37 -9.03 -4.77
N VAL A 32 -9.96 -8.54 -5.87
CA VAL A 32 -9.69 -7.21 -6.43
C VAL A 32 -10.25 -6.08 -5.56
N GLU A 33 -11.36 -6.31 -4.84
CA GLU A 33 -11.91 -5.37 -3.87
C GLU A 33 -10.95 -5.21 -2.68
N ILE A 34 -10.38 -6.31 -2.19
CA ILE A 34 -9.38 -6.28 -1.12
C ILE A 34 -8.10 -5.59 -1.60
N LEU A 35 -7.68 -5.84 -2.85
CA LEU A 35 -6.58 -5.12 -3.48
C LEU A 35 -6.83 -3.61 -3.53
N SER A 36 -8.03 -3.19 -3.93
CA SER A 36 -8.41 -1.77 -3.97
C SER A 36 -8.38 -1.13 -2.58
N LYS A 37 -8.88 -1.82 -1.56
CA LYS A 37 -8.83 -1.36 -0.16
C LYS A 37 -7.38 -1.25 0.34
N LEU A 38 -6.53 -2.22 -0.01
CA LEU A 38 -5.12 -2.22 0.34
C LEU A 38 -4.36 -1.03 -0.28
N ILE A 39 -4.58 -0.75 -1.56
CA ILE A 39 -4.00 0.42 -2.25
C ILE A 39 -4.43 1.71 -1.55
N GLN A 40 -5.73 1.87 -1.30
CA GLN A 40 -6.27 3.07 -0.62
C GLN A 40 -5.69 3.24 0.79
N ALA A 41 -5.52 2.15 1.54
CA ALA A 41 -4.93 2.19 2.88
C ALA A 41 -3.46 2.62 2.86
N ILE A 42 -2.69 2.16 1.87
CA ILE A 42 -1.29 2.57 1.66
C ILE A 42 -1.21 4.05 1.29
N GLU A 43 -2.03 4.52 0.33
CA GLU A 43 -2.04 5.92 -0.09
C GLU A 43 -2.43 6.87 1.06
N LYS A 44 -3.43 6.47 1.85
CA LYS A 44 -3.85 7.21 3.04
C LYS A 44 -2.72 7.29 4.08
N ALA A 45 -1.96 6.22 4.26
CA ALA A 45 -0.81 6.21 5.15
C ALA A 45 0.34 7.09 4.64
N GLU A 46 0.66 7.05 3.35
CA GLU A 46 1.65 7.96 2.74
C GLU A 46 1.28 9.42 2.96
N TYR A 47 0.00 9.76 2.73
CA TYR A 47 -0.50 11.12 2.92
C TYR A 47 -0.40 11.57 4.39
N TYR A 48 -0.82 10.72 5.33
CA TYR A 48 -0.69 11.01 6.75
C TYR A 48 0.76 11.27 7.17
N LEU A 49 1.68 10.41 6.73
CA LEU A 49 3.10 10.51 7.07
C LEU A 49 3.73 11.77 6.46
N TYR A 50 3.33 12.13 5.24
CA TYR A 50 3.74 13.39 4.60
C TYR A 50 3.28 14.61 5.41
N CYS A 51 2.00 14.69 5.79
CA CYS A 51 1.49 15.79 6.60
C CYS A 51 2.23 15.89 7.94
N ARG A 52 2.42 14.76 8.63
CA ARG A 52 3.12 14.71 9.90
C ARG A 52 4.61 15.11 9.79
N SER A 53 5.26 14.76 8.68
CA SER A 53 6.64 15.15 8.37
C SER A 53 6.79 16.65 8.13
N VAL A 54 5.74 17.33 7.69
CA VAL A 54 5.73 18.77 7.47
C VAL A 54 5.46 19.53 8.78
N GLU A 55 4.66 18.96 9.68
CA GLU A 55 4.28 19.57 10.96
C GLU A 55 5.30 19.32 12.09
N GLU A 56 5.96 18.15 12.13
CA GLU A 56 6.98 17.80 13.14
C GLU A 56 8.36 17.72 12.47
N SER A 57 9.39 18.36 13.06
CA SER A 57 10.79 18.20 12.64
C SER A 57 11.25 16.76 12.93
N VAL A 58 10.95 15.88 11.97
CA VAL A 58 11.30 14.45 11.81
C VAL A 58 11.73 13.72 13.09
N PRO A 59 10.78 13.21 13.91
CA PRO A 59 11.10 12.17 14.87
C PRO A 59 11.51 10.88 14.14
N SER A 60 12.52 10.19 14.66
CA SER A 60 13.10 8.95 14.11
C SER A 60 12.05 7.87 13.78
N ASP A 61 10.98 7.80 14.58
CA ASP A 61 9.91 6.83 14.38
C ASP A 61 9.05 7.12 13.14
N LEU A 62 8.93 8.38 12.72
CA LEU A 62 8.21 8.76 11.51
C LEU A 62 8.94 8.30 10.25
N THR A 63 10.27 8.40 10.26
CA THR A 63 11.12 7.91 9.17
C THR A 63 10.99 6.40 9.01
N LYS A 64 11.00 5.64 10.10
CA LYS A 64 10.81 4.17 10.06
C LYS A 64 9.45 3.78 9.49
N LEU A 65 8.38 4.45 9.91
CA LEU A 65 7.02 4.25 9.38
C LEU A 65 6.95 4.57 7.88
N THR A 66 7.58 5.66 7.45
CA THR A 66 7.62 6.07 6.04
C THR A 66 8.34 5.04 5.16
N VAL A 67 9.45 4.49 5.63
CA VAL A 67 10.16 3.41 4.92
C VAL A 67 9.25 2.18 4.78
N LYS A 68 8.63 1.73 5.87
CA LYS A 68 7.73 0.56 5.83
C LYS A 68 6.56 0.73 4.87
N VAL A 69 5.90 1.89 4.84
CA VAL A 69 4.78 2.14 3.91
C VAL A 69 5.26 2.12 2.46
N LYS A 70 6.44 2.67 2.18
CA LYS A 70 7.05 2.61 0.84
C LYS A 70 7.43 1.20 0.42
N GLU A 71 7.97 0.39 1.34
CA GLU A 71 8.26 -1.02 1.09
C GLU A 71 6.98 -1.79 0.75
N LEU A 72 5.92 -1.63 1.56
CA LEU A 72 4.62 -2.26 1.33
C LEU A 72 4.02 -1.88 -0.04
N LYS A 73 4.16 -0.61 -0.44
CA LYS A 73 3.74 -0.14 -1.77
C LYS A 73 4.54 -0.80 -2.89
N SER A 74 5.86 -0.88 -2.74
CA SER A 74 6.75 -1.49 -3.72
C SER A 74 6.47 -3.00 -3.87
N GLU A 75 6.31 -3.71 -2.76
CA GLU A 75 5.92 -5.12 -2.75
C GLU A 75 4.58 -5.32 -3.47
N LEU A 76 3.57 -4.50 -3.15
CA LEU A 76 2.26 -4.61 -3.78
C LEU A 76 2.33 -4.39 -5.30
N GLN A 77 3.09 -3.39 -5.75
CA GLN A 77 3.29 -3.12 -7.17
C GLN A 77 4.01 -4.27 -7.88
N GLN A 78 4.96 -4.94 -7.23
CA GLN A 78 5.61 -6.12 -7.79
C GLN A 78 4.63 -7.28 -7.94
N VAL A 79 3.77 -7.51 -6.95
CA VAL A 79 2.74 -8.58 -7.00
C VAL A 79 1.72 -8.31 -8.11
N ILE A 80 1.26 -7.06 -8.25
CA ILE A 80 0.34 -6.67 -9.33
C ILE A 80 1.00 -6.92 -10.69
N LYS A 81 2.23 -6.44 -10.88
CA LYS A 81 2.98 -6.65 -12.14
C LYS A 81 3.23 -8.13 -12.45
N HIS A 82 3.57 -8.93 -11.45
CA HIS A 82 3.77 -10.36 -11.63
C HIS A 82 2.49 -11.05 -12.09
N ASN A 83 1.35 -10.72 -11.45
CA ASN A 83 0.05 -11.24 -11.85
C ASN A 83 -0.34 -10.79 -13.27
N GLU A 84 -0.04 -9.55 -13.67
CA GLU A 84 -0.28 -9.07 -15.05
C GLU A 84 0.58 -9.83 -16.07
N VAL A 85 1.87 -10.08 -15.77
CA VAL A 85 2.79 -10.80 -16.65
C VAL A 85 2.39 -12.28 -16.80
N GLU A 86 2.03 -12.97 -15.71
CA GLU A 86 1.53 -14.35 -15.78
C GLU A 86 0.28 -14.47 -16.66
N THR A 87 -0.60 -13.46 -16.67
CA THR A 87 -1.76 -13.48 -17.59
C THR A 87 -1.37 -13.22 -19.05
N SER A 88 -0.31 -12.45 -19.31
CA SER A 88 0.12 -12.10 -20.67
C SER A 88 0.96 -13.19 -21.36
N ASP A 89 1.78 -13.93 -20.62
CA ASP A 89 2.59 -15.04 -21.18
C ASP A 89 1.70 -16.20 -21.65
N ASN A 90 0.57 -16.43 -20.98
CA ASN A 90 -0.38 -17.48 -21.34
C ASN A 90 -1.08 -17.22 -22.70
N THR A 91 -1.19 -15.96 -23.11
CA THR A 91 -1.76 -15.57 -24.42
C THR A 91 -0.79 -15.69 -25.60
N LYS A 92 0.53 -15.77 -25.37
CA LYS A 92 1.51 -15.90 -26.46
C LYS A 92 1.76 -17.35 -26.89
N LEU A 93 1.40 -18.34 -26.06
CA LEU A 93 1.55 -19.76 -26.41
C LEU A 93 0.43 -20.29 -27.31
N ILE A 94 -0.64 -19.51 -27.54
CA ILE A 94 -1.75 -19.87 -28.43
C ILE A 94 -1.62 -19.11 -29.77
N LYS A 95 -0.45 -19.20 -30.42
CA LYS A 95 -0.28 -18.66 -31.78
C LYS A 95 0.54 -19.51 -32.74
N ASP A 96 0.96 -20.72 -32.36
CA ASP A 96 1.87 -21.54 -33.18
C ASP A 96 1.29 -22.87 -33.70
N GLU A 97 -0.03 -23.11 -33.63
CA GLU A 97 -0.63 -24.31 -34.25
C GLU A 97 -1.96 -24.04 -34.98
N LEU A 98 -1.94 -23.25 -36.05
CA LEU A 98 -2.99 -23.32 -37.09
C LEU A 98 -2.43 -23.17 -38.51
#